data_AF-A0A7V9F439-F1
#
_entry.id   AF-A0A7V9F439-F1
#
_cell.length_a   1.000
_cell.length_b   1.000
_cell.length_c   1.000
_cell.angle_alpha   90.00
_cell.angle_beta   90.00
_cell.angle_gamma   90.00
#
_symmetry.space_group_name_H-M   'P 1'
#
loop_
_entity.id
_entity.type
_entity.pdbx_description
1 polymer ?
#
loop_
_entity_poly.entity_id
_entity_poly.type
_entity_poly.pdbx_seq_one_letter_code
_entity_poly.pdbx_strand_id
1 'polypeptide(L)' 'METTVDGVGRIVIPKPPRDALGLGPGSAVDVTQYGAGLQIVPTGRTARLREIDGALVASSSTVVTDEVLFGLIDAGRR' A
#
# COMPACT_ATOMS: atom_id res chain seq x y z
N MET A 1 4.13 -13.43 12.32
CA MET A 1 3.64 -14.19 11.14
C MET A 1 4.82 -14.49 10.27
N GLU A 2 4.96 -15.73 9.83
CA GLU A 2 6.08 -16.19 9.01
C GLU A 2 5.56 -16.70 7.68
N THR A 3 6.37 -16.60 6.63
CA THR A 3 6.12 -17.13 5.29
C THR A 3 7.41 -17.70 4.74
N THR A 4 7.34 -18.63 3.80
CA THR A 4 8.50 -19.28 3.20
C THR A 4 8.70 -18.84 1.77
N VAL A 5 9.95 -18.90 1.31
CA VAL A 5 10.27 -18.76 -0.11
C VAL A 5 9.89 -20.07 -0.81
N ASP A 6 9.17 -19.97 -1.93
CA ASP A 6 8.83 -21.15 -2.73
C ASP A 6 10.04 -21.66 -3.54
N GLY A 7 9.88 -22.81 -4.21
CA GLY A 7 10.96 -23.44 -4.99
C GLY A 7 11.48 -22.63 -6.18
N VAL A 8 10.86 -21.50 -6.52
CA VAL A 8 11.26 -20.60 -7.60
C VAL A 8 11.64 -19.22 -7.08
N GLY A 9 11.85 -19.07 -5.77
CA GLY A 9 12.41 -17.85 -5.17
C GLY A 9 11.37 -16.76 -4.85
N ARG A 10 10.08 -17.07 -4.83
CA ARG A 10 9.02 -16.09 -4.56
C ARG A 10 8.59 -16.16 -3.09
N ILE A 11 8.28 -14.99 -2.52
CA ILE A 11 7.66 -14.89 -1.20
C ILE A 11 6.16 -14.64 -1.38
N VAL A 12 5.33 -15.49 -0.78
CA VAL A 12 3.89 -15.27 -0.74
C VAL A 12 3.56 -14.35 0.44
N ILE A 13 3.03 -13.16 0.16
CA ILE A 13 2.52 -12.26 1.19
C ILE A 13 1.19 -12.84 1.71
N PRO A 14 1.08 -13.16 3.02
CA PRO A 14 -0.14 -13.70 3.60
C PRO A 14 -1.34 -12.76 3.46
N LYS A 15 -2.55 -13.33 3.49
CA LYS A 15 -3.80 -12.58 3.25
C LYS A 15 -3.97 -11.34 4.16
N PRO A 16 -3.77 -11.41 5.49
CA PRO A 16 -4.03 -10.25 6.35
C PRO A 16 -3.23 -8.98 5.99
N PRO A 17 -1.88 -8.99 5.88
CA PRO A 17 -1.13 -7.80 5.48
C PRO A 17 -1.38 -7.41 4.02
N ARG A 18 -1.64 -8.38 3.13
CA ARG A 18 -1.97 -8.12 1.73
C ARG A 18 -3.25 -7.30 1.59
N ASP A 19 -4.31 -7.71 2.29
CA ASP A 19 -5.62 -7.04 2.26
C ASP A 19 -5.52 -5.65 2.91
N ALA A 20 -4.79 -5.53 4.04
CA ALA A 20 -4.56 -4.25 4.71
C ALA A 20 -3.80 -3.22 3.85
N LEU A 21 -2.88 -3.68 2.99
CA LEU A 21 -2.10 -2.85 2.07
C LEU A 21 -2.73 -2.72 0.68
N GLY A 22 -3.90 -3.33 0.43
CA GLY A 22 -4.57 -3.30 -0.88
C GLY A 22 -3.76 -3.97 -1.99
N LEU A 23 -2.92 -4.95 -1.66
CA LEU A 23 -2.05 -5.65 -2.61
C LEU A 23 -2.83 -6.74 -3.36
N GLY A 24 -3.31 -6.42 -4.56
CA GLY A 24 -4.01 -7.36 -5.44
C GLY A 24 -3.07 -8.10 -6.40
N PRO A 25 -3.59 -9.09 -7.16
CA PRO A 25 -2.88 -9.64 -8.31
C PRO A 25 -2.45 -8.54 -9.28
N GLY A 26 -1.16 -8.50 -9.64
CA GLY A 26 -0.59 -7.47 -10.51
C GLY A 26 -0.24 -6.15 -9.81
N SER A 27 -0.45 -6.01 -8.50
CA SER A 27 0.07 -4.86 -7.75
C SER A 27 1.60 -4.82 -7.82
N ALA A 28 2.13 -3.66 -8.18
CA ALA A 28 3.57 -3.43 -8.15
C ALA A 28 4.00 -3.05 -6.72
N VAL A 29 5.21 -3.49 -6.36
CA VAL A 29 5.86 -3.20 -5.09
C VAL A 29 7.30 -2.78 -5.35
N ASP A 30 7.81 -1.90 -4.50
CA ASP A 30 9.22 -1.57 -4.39
C ASP A 30 9.80 -2.47 -3.31
N VAL A 31 10.98 -3.01 -3.59
CA VAL A 31 11.68 -3.95 -2.72
C VAL A 31 13.09 -3.42 -2.54
N THR A 32 13.38 -2.95 -1.33
CA THR A 32 14.67 -2.35 -0.98
C THR A 32 15.28 -3.10 0.20
N GLN A 33 16.61 -3.23 0.21
CA GLN A 33 17.32 -3.75 1.37
C GLN A 33 17.40 -2.67 2.46
N TYR A 34 16.96 -3.02 3.67
CA TYR A 34 17.01 -2.14 4.83
C TYR A 34 17.61 -2.88 6.02
N GLY A 35 18.86 -2.52 6.36
CA GLY A 35 19.64 -3.23 7.38
C GLY A 35 19.85 -4.70 7.00
N ALA A 36 19.46 -5.60 7.91
CA ALA A 36 19.54 -7.05 7.70
C ALA A 36 18.29 -7.64 7.02
N GLY A 37 17.32 -6.81 6.59
CA GLY A 37 16.04 -7.26 6.05
C GLY A 37 15.68 -6.67 4.68
N LEU A 38 14.53 -7.08 4.18
CA LEU A 38 13.88 -6.50 3.01
C LEU A 38 12.69 -5.64 3.46
N GLN A 39 12.62 -4.42 2.94
CA GLN A 39 11.46 -3.56 3.04
C GLN A 39 10.66 -3.65 1.73
N ILE A 40 9.37 -3.96 1.85
CA ILE A 40 8.44 -4.05 0.72
C ILE A 40 7.41 -2.95 0.89
N VAL A 41 7.32 -2.07 -0.11
CA VAL A 41 6.38 -0.94 -0.11
C VAL A 41 5.55 -1.00 -1.39
N PRO A 42 4.22 -0.88 -1.36
CA PRO A 42 3.43 -0.78 -2.59
C PRO A 42 3.91 0.40 -3.46
N THR A 43 4.17 0.18 -4.76
CA THR A 43 4.54 1.28 -5.69
C THR A 43 3.32 2.04 -6.21
N GLY A 44 2.12 1.67 -5.75
CA GLY A 44 0.84 2.30 -6.07
C GLY A 44 0.38 3.33 -5.04
N ARG A 45 0.01 4.51 -5.56
CA ARG A 45 -0.48 5.76 -4.92
C ARG A 45 0.58 6.64 -4.23
N THR A 46 1.54 7.10 -5.02
CA THR A 46 1.99 8.49 -4.85
C THR A 46 0.83 9.39 -5.28
N ALA A 47 0.10 9.95 -4.32
CA ALA A 47 -0.63 11.17 -4.66
C ALA A 47 0.41 12.15 -5.23
N ARG A 48 0.20 12.59 -6.46
CA ARG A 48 1.09 13.61 -7.03
C ARG A 48 0.80 14.89 -6.28
N LEU A 49 1.79 15.42 -5.57
CA LEU A 49 1.61 16.71 -4.94
C LEU A 49 1.56 17.79 -6.02
N ARG A 50 0.57 18.66 -5.93
CA ARG A 50 0.46 19.87 -6.73
C ARG A 50 0.33 21.05 -5.79
N GLU A 51 1.01 22.14 -6.10
CA GLU A 51 0.81 23.38 -5.37
C GLU A 51 -0.50 24.04 -5.85
N ILE A 52 -1.40 24.30 -4.91
CA ILE A 52 -2.65 25.03 -5.14
C ILE A 52 -2.74 26.07 -4.02
N ASP A 53 -2.84 27.36 -4.39
CA ASP A 53 -2.93 28.48 -3.46
C ASP A 53 -1.82 28.48 -2.38
N GLY A 54 -0.60 28.09 -2.75
CA GLY A 54 0.56 28.01 -1.85
C GLY A 54 0.56 26.79 -0.92
N ALA A 55 -0.39 25.87 -1.04
CA ALA A 55 -0.44 24.63 -0.29
C ALA A 55 -0.13 23.40 -1.16
N LEU A 56 0.60 22.42 -0.63
CA LEU A 56 0.81 21.14 -1.29
C LEU A 56 -0.44 20.27 -1.14
N VAL A 57 -1.10 19.99 -2.27
CA VAL A 57 -2.33 19.19 -2.34
C VAL A 57 -2.05 17.85 -3.01
N ALA A 58 -2.50 16.77 -2.37
CA ALA A 58 -2.47 15.42 -2.91
C ALA A 58 -3.45 15.28 -4.09
N SER A 59 -2.93 15.14 -5.32
CA SER A 59 -3.71 14.87 -6.53
C SER A 59 -3.67 13.39 -6.88
N SER A 60 -4.85 12.80 -7.07
CA SER A 60 -5.04 11.43 -7.53
C SER A 60 -6.24 11.37 -8.47
N SER A 61 -6.19 10.50 -9.47
CA SER A 61 -7.35 10.13 -10.29
C SER A 61 -8.19 9.03 -9.65
N THR A 62 -7.78 8.54 -8.48
CA THR A 62 -8.56 7.57 -7.71
C THR A 62 -9.85 8.22 -7.24
N VAL A 63 -10.99 7.65 -7.63
CA VAL A 63 -12.28 8.02 -7.07
C VAL A 63 -12.33 7.57 -5.62
N VAL A 64 -12.51 8.52 -4.71
CA VAL A 64 -12.75 8.26 -3.29
C VAL A 64 -14.25 8.46 -3.05
N THR A 65 -14.93 7.39 -2.63
CA THR A 65 -16.36 7.42 -2.30
C THR A 65 -16.56 7.53 -0.80
N ASP A 66 -17.78 7.93 -0.40
CA ASP A 66 -18.18 8.00 1.01
C ASP A 66 -18.01 6.64 1.72
N GLU A 67 -18.34 5.54 1.03
CA GLU A 67 -18.15 4.19 1.56
C GLU A 67 -16.69 3.89 1.93
N VAL A 68 -15.74 4.27 1.05
CA VAL A 68 -14.30 4.10 1.30
C VAL A 68 -13.86 4.98 2.47
N LEU A 69 -14.34 6.22 2.52
CA LEU A 69 -13.97 7.16 3.59
C LEU A 69 -14.47 6.68 4.96
N PHE A 70 -15.75 6.30 5.06
CA PHE A 70 -16.34 5.82 6.31
C PHE A 70 -15.70 4.51 6.78
N GLY A 71 -15.40 3.59 5.85
CA GLY A 71 -14.68 2.36 6.18
C GLY A 71 -13.30 2.60 6.80
N LEU A 72 -12.55 3.60 6.32
CA LEU A 72 -11.25 3.96 6.88
C LEU A 72 -11.37 4.62 8.26
N ILE A 73 -12.33 5.52 8.46
CA ILE A 73 -12.57 6.18 9.75
C ILE A 73 -12.94 5.15 10.83
N ASP A 74 -13.83 4.22 10.49
CA ASP A 74 -14.29 3.22 11.45
C ASP A 74 -13.21 2.18 11.78
N ALA A 75 -12.33 1.86 10.83
CA ALA A 75 -11.17 1.00 11.08
C ALA A 75 -10.18 1.61 12.10
N GLY A 76 -10.04 2.95 12.14
CA GLY A 76 -9.16 3.65 13.08
C GLY A 76 -9.75 3.89 14.48
N ARG A 77 -11.03 3.57 14.71
CA ARG A 77 -11.72 3.74 15.99
C ARG A 77 -11.73 2.47 16.88
N ARG A 78 -10.96 1.44 16.52
CA ARG A 78 -10.84 0.19 17.30
C ARG A 78 -9.49 0.08 17.98
#